data_AF-A0A7J0DBL4-F1
#
_entry.id   AF-A0A7J0DBL4-F1
#
_cell.length_a   1.000
_cell.length_b   1.000
_cell.length_c   1.000
_cell.angle_alpha   90.00
_cell.angle_beta   90.00
_cell.angle_gamma   90.00
#
_symmetry.space_group_name_H-M   'P 1'
#
loop_
_entity.id
_entity.type
_entity.pdbx_description
1 polymer ?
#
loop_
_entity_poly.entity_id
_entity_poly.type
_entity_poly.pdbx_seq_one_letter_code
_entity_poly.pdbx_strand_id
1 'polypeptide(L)'
;MVRTQSVAKDLEGQVAKLEVAELRKKEALAKESAIKEYKFSNDFSEAVKKVAFTYFGEGFNLCKKQIGILHPNLNIQDFQIDPKLVKEKDELVNNPPPK
;
A
#
# COMPACT_ATOMS: atom_id res chain seq x y z
N MET A 1 2.72 -32.68 -49.72
CA MET A 1 3.70 -32.50 -48.63
C MET A 1 3.69 -31.10 -47.98
N VAL A 2 3.34 -30.04 -48.73
CA VAL A 2 3.33 -28.63 -48.22
C VAL A 2 2.22 -28.35 -47.18
N ARG A 3 1.04 -28.98 -47.33
CA ARG A 3 -0.14 -28.72 -46.47
C ARG A 3 0.06 -29.18 -45.02
N THR A 4 0.78 -30.28 -44.81
CA THR A 4 1.07 -30.82 -43.48
C THR A 4 2.09 -29.99 -42.70
N GLN A 5 3.07 -29.37 -43.39
CA GLN A 5 4.01 -28.45 -42.75
C GLN A 5 3.37 -27.11 -42.33
N SER A 6 2.40 -26.61 -43.10
CA SER A 6 1.66 -25.39 -42.74
C SER A 6 0.82 -25.58 -41.48
N VAL A 7 0.07 -26.69 -41.40
CA VAL A 7 -0.79 -27.01 -40.25
C VAL A 7 0.03 -27.24 -38.98
N ALA A 8 1.22 -27.85 -39.09
CA ALA A 8 2.13 -28.03 -37.96
C ALA A 8 2.63 -26.70 -37.37
N LYS A 9 3.03 -25.74 -38.22
CA LYS A 9 3.45 -24.39 -37.77
C LYS A 9 2.30 -23.60 -37.14
N ASP A 10 1.09 -23.74 -37.66
CA ASP A 10 -0.10 -23.07 -37.10
C ASP A 10 -0.50 -23.64 -35.74
N LEU A 11 -0.29 -24.93 -35.50
CA LEU A 11 -0.45 -25.55 -34.17
C LEU A 11 0.62 -25.09 -33.19
N GLU A 12 1.89 -25.09 -33.61
CA GLU A 12 3.02 -24.62 -32.79
C GLU A 12 2.80 -23.16 -32.34
N GLY A 13 2.37 -22.30 -33.25
CA GLY A 13 2.05 -20.91 -32.95
C GLY A 13 0.86 -20.73 -31.99
N GLN A 14 -0.09 -21.67 -31.97
CA GLN A 14 -1.20 -21.66 -31.03
C GLN A 14 -0.80 -22.17 -29.64
N VAL A 15 0.01 -23.23 -29.58
CA VAL A 15 0.58 -23.75 -28.32
C VAL A 15 1.42 -22.66 -27.65
N ALA A 16 2.31 -22.00 -28.40
CA ALA A 16 3.12 -20.90 -27.88
C ALA A 16 2.28 -19.74 -27.32
N LYS A 17 1.14 -19.41 -27.97
CA LYS A 17 0.23 -18.36 -27.47
C LYS A 17 -0.45 -18.78 -26.16
N LEU A 18 -0.84 -20.04 -26.03
CA LEU A 18 -1.43 -20.57 -24.80
C LEU A 18 -0.42 -20.59 -23.65
N GLU A 19 0.81 -21.01 -23.92
CA GLU A 19 1.91 -20.99 -22.94
C GLU A 19 2.21 -19.56 -22.46
N VAL A 20 2.30 -18.60 -23.38
CA VAL A 20 2.50 -17.18 -23.03
C VAL A 20 1.34 -16.65 -22.18
N ALA A 21 0.10 -17.00 -22.51
CA ALA A 21 -1.07 -16.60 -21.73
C ALA A 21 -1.05 -17.21 -20.32
N GLU A 22 -0.66 -18.48 -20.20
CA GLU A 22 -0.53 -19.17 -18.91
C GLU A 22 0.60 -18.57 -18.06
N LEU A 23 1.75 -18.28 -18.67
CA LEU A 23 2.88 -17.64 -18.00
C LEU A 23 2.50 -16.25 -17.48
N ARG A 24 1.79 -15.44 -18.28
CA ARG A 24 1.28 -14.13 -17.83
C ARG A 24 0.30 -14.25 -16.67
N LYS A 25 -0.55 -15.27 -16.67
CA LYS A 25 -1.47 -15.55 -15.55
C LYS A 25 -0.70 -15.90 -14.28
N LYS A 26 0.32 -16.77 -14.38
CA LYS A 26 1.18 -17.14 -13.25
C LYS A 26 1.97 -15.93 -12.71
N GLU A 27 2.49 -15.10 -13.61
CA GLU A 27 3.19 -13.86 -13.24
C GLU A 27 2.27 -12.91 -12.46
N ALA A 28 1.03 -12.71 -12.93
CA ALA A 28 0.06 -11.86 -12.24
C ALA A 28 -0.27 -12.40 -10.83
N LEU A 29 -0.49 -13.70 -10.70
CA LEU A 29 -0.75 -14.33 -9.39
C LEU A 29 0.45 -14.22 -8.44
N ALA A 30 1.66 -14.42 -8.94
CA ALA A 30 2.88 -14.29 -8.15
C ALA A 30 3.08 -12.85 -7.65
N LYS A 31 2.85 -11.86 -8.53
CA LYS A 31 2.87 -10.43 -8.16
C LYS A 31 1.83 -10.11 -7.10
N GLU A 32 0.60 -10.63 -7.24
CA GLU A 32 -0.45 -10.41 -6.25
C GLU A 32 -0.09 -11.02 -4.89
N SER A 33 0.47 -12.25 -4.88
CA SER A 33 0.94 -12.89 -3.64
C SER A 33 2.05 -12.08 -2.98
N ALA A 34 3.07 -11.67 -3.74
CA ALA A 34 4.18 -10.88 -3.23
C ALA A 34 3.72 -9.53 -2.65
N ILE A 35 2.76 -8.86 -3.29
CA ILE A 35 2.17 -7.62 -2.77
C ILE A 35 1.40 -7.88 -1.47
N LYS A 36 0.63 -8.97 -1.38
CA LYS A 36 -0.09 -9.33 -0.17
C LYS A 36 0.89 -9.59 0.97
N GLU A 37 1.89 -10.44 0.76
CA GLU A 37 2.93 -10.74 1.75
C GLU A 37 3.65 -9.46 2.20
N TYR A 38 4.03 -8.60 1.26
CA TYR A 38 4.67 -7.33 1.60
C TYR A 38 3.76 -6.45 2.47
N LYS A 39 2.46 -6.35 2.18
CA LYS A 39 1.53 -5.56 3.01
C LYS A 39 1.39 -6.07 4.45
N PHE A 40 1.64 -7.36 4.69
CA PHE A 40 1.65 -7.96 6.03
C PHE A 40 3.05 -7.95 6.68
N SER A 41 4.08 -7.50 5.97
CA SER A 41 5.44 -7.42 6.49
C SER A 41 5.62 -6.26 7.47
N ASN A 42 6.60 -6.40 8.37
CA ASN A 42 7.02 -5.32 9.25
C ASN A 42 7.57 -4.12 8.47
N ASP A 43 8.27 -4.35 7.36
CA ASP A 43 8.84 -3.31 6.51
C ASP A 43 7.75 -2.38 5.96
N PHE A 44 6.62 -2.94 5.52
CA PHE A 44 5.48 -2.15 5.09
C PHE A 44 4.87 -1.36 6.26
N SER A 45 4.73 -1.98 7.43
CA SER A 45 4.24 -1.31 8.63
C SER A 45 5.13 -0.13 9.02
N GLU A 46 6.45 -0.31 8.99
CA GLU A 46 7.42 0.74 9.29
C GLU A 46 7.39 1.86 8.25
N ALA A 47 7.33 1.52 6.96
CA ALA A 47 7.21 2.48 5.87
C ALA A 47 5.93 3.33 6.02
N VAL A 48 4.79 2.71 6.30
CA VAL A 48 3.52 3.42 6.54
C VAL A 48 3.63 4.34 7.75
N LYS A 49 4.20 3.87 8.87
CA LYS A 49 4.40 4.70 10.08
C LYS A 49 5.31 5.89 9.79
N LYS A 50 6.40 5.70 9.06
CA LYS A 50 7.34 6.76 8.69
C LYS A 50 6.68 7.84 7.83
N VAL A 51 5.92 7.42 6.80
CA VAL A 51 5.17 8.36 5.95
C VAL A 51 4.10 9.09 6.76
N ALA A 52 3.35 8.39 7.60
CA ALA A 52 2.35 9.01 8.47
C ALA A 52 2.99 10.02 9.45
N PHE A 53 4.14 9.70 10.04
CA PHE A 53 4.88 10.62 10.90
C PHE A 53 5.32 11.88 10.15
N THR A 54 5.82 11.73 8.92
CA THR A 54 6.21 12.87 8.09
C THR A 54 5.01 13.78 7.83
N TYR A 55 3.90 13.23 7.34
CA TYR A 55 2.72 14.02 7.00
C TYR A 55 2.02 14.64 8.21
N PHE A 56 1.73 13.85 9.23
CA PHE A 56 0.96 14.32 10.39
C PHE A 56 1.84 14.97 11.45
N GLY A 57 3.06 14.47 11.69
CA GLY A 57 3.98 15.03 12.68
C GLY A 57 4.60 16.35 12.21
N GLU A 58 5.26 16.36 11.05
CA GLU A 58 5.88 17.57 10.53
C GLU A 58 4.83 18.61 10.11
N GLY A 59 3.73 18.16 9.48
CA GLY A 59 2.61 19.02 9.13
C GLY A 59 1.97 19.70 10.35
N PHE A 60 1.74 18.95 11.43
CA PHE A 60 1.24 19.53 12.67
C PHE A 60 2.21 20.53 13.29
N ASN A 61 3.51 20.26 13.25
CA ASN A 61 4.53 21.20 13.71
C ASN A 61 4.55 22.49 12.87
N LEU A 62 4.34 22.40 11.56
CA LEU A 62 4.21 23.57 10.69
C LEU A 62 2.99 24.42 11.08
N CYS A 63 1.84 23.79 11.31
CA CYS A 63 0.63 24.48 11.77
C CYS A 63 0.86 25.17 13.13
N LYS A 64 1.54 24.50 14.07
CA LYS A 64 1.92 25.13 15.34
C LYS A 64 2.79 26.38 15.11
N LYS A 65 3.79 26.33 14.23
CA LYS A 65 4.61 27.51 13.91
C LYS A 65 3.77 28.66 13.35
N GLN A 66 2.84 28.37 12.44
CA GLN A 66 1.96 29.39 11.85
C GLN A 66 1.04 30.03 12.90
N ILE A 67 0.41 29.24 13.76
CA ILE A 67 -0.43 29.75 14.84
C ILE A 67 0.39 30.58 15.83
N GLY A 68 1.62 30.16 16.17
CA GLY A 68 2.49 30.93 17.06
C GLY A 68 2.89 32.29 16.49
N ILE A 69 2.99 32.41 15.16
CA ILE A 69 3.23 33.70 14.49
C ILE A 69 1.98 34.58 14.51
N LEU A 70 0.81 34.01 14.20
CA LEU A 70 -0.46 34.75 14.12
C LEU A 70 -1.02 35.13 15.50
N HIS A 71 -0.73 34.32 16.51
CA HIS A 71 -1.25 34.42 17.86
C HIS A 71 -0.14 34.19 18.90
N PRO A 72 0.77 35.16 19.08
CA PRO A 72 1.96 34.98 19.95
C PRO A 72 1.63 34.78 21.44
N ASN A 73 0.42 35.15 21.87
CA ASN A 73 -0.03 34.98 23.26
C ASN A 73 -0.60 33.59 23.57
N LEU A 74 -0.76 32.74 22.55
CA LEU A 74 -1.29 31.39 22.68
C LEU A 74 -0.13 30.41 22.93
N ASN A 75 -0.08 29.80 24.12
CA ASN A 75 0.88 28.73 24.40
C ASN A 75 0.41 27.42 23.76
N ILE A 76 0.89 27.16 22.55
CA ILE A 76 0.58 25.97 21.75
C ILE A 76 1.73 24.96 21.67
N GLN A 77 2.84 25.21 22.37
CA GLN A 77 3.97 24.27 22.37
C GLN A 77 3.59 22.93 23.01
N ASP A 78 2.70 22.99 24.00
CA ASP A 78 2.15 21.83 24.72
C ASP A 78 0.97 21.18 24.01
N PHE A 79 0.56 21.66 22.82
CA PHE A 79 -0.50 21.02 22.06
C PHE A 79 0.00 19.67 21.56
N GLN A 80 -0.63 18.63 22.08
CA GLN A 80 -0.42 17.25 21.70
C GLN A 80 -1.72 16.69 21.12
N ILE A 81 -1.60 15.63 20.32
CA ILE A 81 -2.77 14.87 19.87
C ILE A 81 -3.42 14.25 21.12
N ASP A 82 -4.74 14.37 21.24
CA ASP A 82 -5.48 13.77 22.36
C ASP A 82 -5.19 12.26 22.44
N PRO A 83 -4.62 11.75 23.55
CA PRO A 83 -4.33 10.34 23.72
C PRO A 83 -5.56 9.44 23.56
N LYS A 84 -6.77 9.94 23.77
CA LYS A 84 -8.02 9.19 23.57
C LYS A 84 -8.27 8.87 22.09
N LEU A 85 -7.95 9.80 21.18
CA LEU A 85 -8.04 9.58 19.74
C LEU A 85 -7.03 8.53 19.26
N VAL A 86 -5.91 8.40 19.96
CA VAL A 86 -4.91 7.36 19.67
C VAL A 86 -5.42 5.98 20.09
N LYS A 87 -6.07 5.89 21.26
CA LYS A 87 -6.62 4.62 21.80
C LYS A 87 -7.83 4.09 21.04
N GLU A 88 -8.78 4.95 20.64
CA GLU A 88 -9.94 4.52 19.82
C GLU A 88 -9.50 3.87 18.50
N LYS A 89 -8.38 4.34 17.92
CA LYS A 89 -7.85 3.78 16.68
C LYS A 89 -7.26 2.38 16.87
N ASP A 90 -6.56 2.15 17.98
CA ASP A 90 -6.05 0.82 18.32
C ASP A 90 -7.18 -0.17 18.63
N GLU A 91 -8.26 0.28 19.28
CA GLU A 91 -9.44 -0.55 19.53
C GLU A 91 -10.21 -0.90 18.25
N LEU A 92 -10.38 0.03 17.31
CA LEU A 92 -11.01 -0.22 16.00
C LEU A 92 -10.18 -1.15 15.09
N VAL A 93 -8.85 -1.11 15.21
CA VAL A 93 -7.95 -2.00 14.45
C VAL A 93 -7.96 -3.41 15.04
N ASN A 94 -8.02 -3.54 16.36
CA ASN A 94 -7.99 -4.85 17.04
C ASN A 94 -9.38 -5.49 17.20
N ASN A 95 -10.46 -4.69 17.18
CA ASN A 95 -11.85 -5.13 17.27
C ASN A 95 -12.71 -4.37 16.23
N PRO A 96 -12.60 -4.70 14.93
CA PRO A 96 -13.44 -4.06 13.93
C PRO A 96 -14.91 -4.38 14.19
N PRO A 97 -15.84 -3.43 13.95
CA PRO A 97 -17.27 -3.66 14.13
C PRO A 97 -17.75 -4.82 13.25
N PRO A 98 -18.74 -5.62 13.72
CA PRO A 98 -19.28 -6.73 12.95
C PRO A 98 -19.89 -6.22 11.64
N LYS A 99 -19.61 -6.94 10.55
CA LYS A 99 -20.09 -6.65 9.20
C LYS A 99 -21.61 -6.78 9.07
#